data_AF-A0A0G1ZMD2-F1
#
_entry.id   AF-A0A0G1ZMD2-F1
#
_cell.length_a   1.000
_cell.length_b   1.000
_cell.length_c   1.000
_cell.angle_alpha   90.00
_cell.angle_beta   90.00
_cell.angle_gamma   90.00
#
_symmetry.space_group_name_H-M   'P 1'
#
loop_
_entity.id
_entity.type
_entity.pdbx_description
1 polymer ?
#
loop_
_entity_poly.entity_id
_entity_poly.type
_entity_poly.pdbx_seq_one_letter_code
_entity_poly.pdbx_strand_id
1 'polypeptide(L)'
;MEIPQDILNKFIVREDYLEWIKAETSVFAYLDLTNMFHWQDTLGWKFRIEDTVGQLLSFPNMKEVKVYYGLNERDKKNSEAFHNRIKKAGAILKTKPMKFLVKDIDEGMFFQRKTLTLFDGEVKRKINELIDELHKTGIVIEEPKCNFDVEMAMDILDDADKLTAIMLFSGDSDLLGPLERLKVKGKKVGVVGVRGKVAGELHGIKDKYIDFGRFYTGKRTYLESENPAFGGTA
;
A
#
# COMPACT_ATOMS: atom_id res chain seq x y z
N MET A 1 -16.31 -34.59 -5.13
CA MET A 1 -15.01 -34.18 -5.67
C MET A 1 -14.52 -33.07 -4.76
N GLU A 2 -13.58 -33.35 -3.87
CA GLU A 2 -13.01 -32.30 -3.01
C GLU A 2 -12.16 -31.38 -3.89
N ILE A 3 -12.57 -30.12 -4.00
CA ILE A 3 -11.79 -29.11 -4.72
C ILE A 3 -10.60 -28.76 -3.81
N PRO A 4 -9.36 -28.84 -4.29
CA PRO A 4 -8.18 -28.47 -3.52
C PRO A 4 -8.32 -27.07 -2.89
N GLN A 5 -7.95 -26.93 -1.62
CA GLN A 5 -8.13 -25.68 -0.87
C GLN A 5 -7.42 -24.50 -1.55
N ASP A 6 -6.29 -24.72 -2.21
CA ASP A 6 -5.57 -23.71 -3.01
C ASP A 6 -6.37 -23.20 -4.22
N ILE A 7 -7.24 -24.03 -4.80
CA ILE A 7 -8.16 -23.64 -5.87
C ILE A 7 -9.34 -22.86 -5.30
N LEU A 8 -9.92 -23.29 -4.18
CA LEU A 8 -10.97 -22.53 -3.48
C LEU A 8 -10.46 -21.15 -3.04
N ASN A 9 -9.20 -21.06 -2.58
CA ASN A 9 -8.54 -19.83 -2.18
C ASN A 9 -8.37 -18.80 -3.32
N LYS A 10 -8.54 -19.20 -4.59
CA LYS A 10 -8.58 -18.25 -5.73
C LYS A 10 -9.92 -17.54 -5.84
N PHE A 11 -10.99 -18.11 -5.29
CA PHE A 11 -12.37 -17.63 -5.44
C PHE A 11 -13.05 -17.24 -4.12
N ILE A 12 -12.54 -17.72 -2.97
CA ILE A 12 -13.09 -17.51 -1.63
C ILE A 12 -11.97 -17.06 -0.70
N VAL A 13 -12.29 -16.13 0.22
CA VAL A 13 -11.35 -15.71 1.28
C VAL A 13 -10.95 -16.93 2.10
N ARG A 14 -9.63 -17.09 2.30
CA ARG A 14 -9.08 -18.17 3.11
C ARG A 14 -9.71 -18.24 4.50
N GLU A 15 -10.18 -19.42 4.88
CA GLU A 15 -10.85 -19.66 6.17
C GLU A 15 -9.97 -19.24 7.35
N ASP A 16 -8.67 -19.54 7.28
CA ASP A 16 -7.71 -19.20 8.33
C ASP A 16 -7.55 -17.68 8.56
N TYR A 17 -7.91 -16.84 7.57
CA TYR A 17 -7.97 -15.39 7.75
C TYR A 17 -9.22 -15.00 8.53
N LEU A 18 -10.35 -15.58 8.17
CA LEU A 18 -11.64 -15.32 8.79
C LEU A 18 -11.65 -15.79 10.25
N GLU A 19 -11.09 -16.96 10.54
CA GLU A 19 -10.95 -17.48 11.91
C GLU A 19 -10.12 -16.54 12.78
N TRP A 20 -8.98 -16.07 12.27
CA TRP A 20 -8.12 -15.15 13.01
C TRP A 20 -8.83 -13.81 13.30
N ILE A 21 -9.54 -13.25 12.31
CA ILE A 21 -10.32 -12.02 12.52
C ILE A 21 -11.42 -12.29 13.57
N LYS A 22 -12.19 -13.37 13.43
CA LYS A 22 -13.33 -13.70 14.31
C LYS A 22 -12.92 -14.06 15.75
N ALA A 23 -11.68 -14.48 15.97
CA ALA A 23 -11.16 -14.78 17.30
C ALA A 23 -11.05 -13.52 18.19
N GLU A 24 -11.05 -12.33 17.60
CA GLU A 24 -10.83 -11.06 18.28
C GLU A 24 -12.14 -10.32 18.53
N THR A 25 -12.27 -9.63 19.67
CA THR A 25 -13.52 -8.98 20.06
C THR A 25 -13.65 -7.55 19.52
N SER A 26 -12.53 -6.86 19.34
CA SER A 26 -12.47 -5.48 18.82
C SER A 26 -11.26 -5.32 17.90
N VAL A 27 -11.52 -5.19 16.59
CA VAL A 27 -10.48 -5.07 15.56
C VAL A 27 -10.54 -3.67 14.95
N PHE A 28 -9.38 -3.02 14.85
CA PHE A 28 -9.22 -1.75 14.14
C PHE A 28 -8.32 -1.97 12.92
N ALA A 29 -8.73 -1.46 11.76
CA ALA A 29 -7.94 -1.54 10.54
C ALA A 29 -7.28 -0.19 10.22
N TYR A 30 -6.00 -0.21 9.84
CA TYR A 30 -5.21 0.95 9.47
C TYR A 30 -4.74 0.78 8.03
N LEU A 31 -5.22 1.62 7.13
CA LEU A 31 -4.99 1.53 5.69
C LEU A 31 -4.07 2.65 5.21
N ASP A 32 -2.83 2.27 4.86
CA ASP A 32 -1.90 3.13 4.16
C ASP A 32 -2.18 3.05 2.65
N LEU A 33 -2.89 4.04 2.11
CA LEU A 33 -3.26 4.00 0.70
C LEU A 33 -2.07 4.17 -0.24
N THR A 34 -1.02 4.87 0.18
CA THR A 34 0.20 5.00 -0.64
C THR A 34 0.80 3.62 -0.86
N ASN A 35 0.98 2.85 0.22
CA ASN A 35 1.46 1.47 0.13
C ASN A 35 0.48 0.56 -0.62
N MET A 36 -0.82 0.66 -0.35
CA MET A 36 -1.82 -0.16 -1.05
C MET A 36 -1.88 0.10 -2.56
N PHE A 37 -1.81 1.35 -3.01
CA PHE A 37 -1.82 1.64 -4.45
C PHE A 37 -0.61 1.04 -5.17
N HIS A 38 0.56 1.02 -4.54
CA HIS A 38 1.75 0.33 -5.05
C HIS A 38 1.60 -1.20 -5.11
N TRP A 39 0.65 -1.79 -4.37
CA TRP A 39 0.38 -3.22 -4.48
C TRP A 39 -0.25 -3.59 -5.81
N GLN A 40 -0.97 -2.67 -6.48
CA GLN A 40 -1.59 -2.95 -7.79
C GLN A 40 -0.55 -3.37 -8.83
N ASP A 41 0.67 -2.82 -8.77
CA ASP A 41 1.78 -3.18 -9.66
C ASP A 41 2.22 -4.64 -9.44
N THR A 42 2.17 -5.11 -8.19
CA THR A 42 2.52 -6.49 -7.82
C THR A 42 1.39 -7.47 -8.13
N LEU A 43 0.15 -7.01 -8.00
CA LEU A 43 -1.06 -7.82 -8.22
C LEU A 43 -1.37 -7.98 -9.71
N GLY A 44 -0.98 -7.02 -10.55
CA GLY A 44 -1.35 -7.00 -11.97
C GLY A 44 -2.82 -6.62 -12.23
N TRP A 45 -3.53 -6.16 -11.20
CA TRP A 45 -4.91 -5.68 -11.29
C TRP A 45 -5.16 -4.54 -10.32
N LYS A 46 -6.12 -3.70 -10.70
CA LYS A 46 -6.58 -2.54 -9.92
C LYS A 46 -7.75 -2.93 -9.02
N PHE A 47 -7.87 -2.23 -7.91
CA PHE A 47 -8.92 -2.44 -6.93
C PHE A 47 -9.49 -1.13 -6.39
N ARG A 48 -10.70 -1.23 -5.84
CA ARG A 48 -11.40 -0.09 -5.24
C ARG A 48 -11.22 -0.11 -3.73
N ILE A 49 -10.80 1.02 -3.18
CA ILE A 49 -10.63 1.17 -1.72
C ILE A 49 -11.98 1.09 -1.02
N GLU A 50 -13.05 1.59 -1.64
CA GLU A 50 -14.41 1.52 -1.10
C GLU A 50 -14.85 0.06 -0.89
N ASP A 51 -14.47 -0.85 -1.79
CA ASP A 51 -14.80 -2.27 -1.65
C ASP A 51 -14.02 -2.90 -0.49
N THR A 52 -12.74 -2.51 -0.29
CA THR A 52 -11.94 -2.96 0.86
C THR A 52 -12.55 -2.47 2.18
N VAL A 53 -12.93 -1.19 2.25
CA VAL A 53 -13.57 -0.61 3.44
C VAL A 53 -14.89 -1.31 3.72
N GLY A 54 -15.74 -1.50 2.71
CA GLY A 54 -17.01 -2.21 2.85
C GLY A 54 -16.84 -3.66 3.30
N GLN A 55 -15.84 -4.37 2.75
CA GLN A 55 -15.49 -5.72 3.18
C GLN A 55 -15.06 -5.75 4.64
N LEU A 56 -14.20 -4.83 5.09
CA LEU A 56 -13.76 -4.76 6.48
C LEU A 56 -14.91 -4.46 7.44
N LEU A 57 -15.77 -3.50 7.10
CA LEU A 57 -16.92 -3.13 7.93
C LEU A 57 -18.03 -4.19 7.93
N SER A 58 -17.99 -5.18 7.04
CA SER A 58 -18.91 -6.33 7.08
C SER A 58 -18.64 -7.27 8.26
N PHE A 59 -17.46 -7.22 8.86
CA PHE A 59 -17.12 -7.99 10.06
C PHE A 59 -17.69 -7.31 11.31
N PRO A 60 -18.57 -7.95 12.10
CA PRO A 60 -19.22 -7.32 13.26
C PRO A 60 -18.25 -6.84 14.36
N ASN A 61 -17.07 -7.44 14.43
CA ASN A 61 -16.00 -7.10 15.36
C ASN A 61 -15.01 -6.06 14.81
N MET A 62 -15.11 -5.67 13.54
CA MET A 62 -14.38 -4.53 12.98
C MET A 62 -15.04 -3.24 13.46
N LYS A 63 -14.38 -2.50 14.36
CA LYS A 63 -14.97 -1.32 15.00
C LYS A 63 -14.60 -0.03 14.29
N GLU A 64 -13.37 0.06 13.79
CA GLU A 64 -12.88 1.23 13.08
C GLU A 64 -12.05 0.82 11.86
N VAL A 65 -12.24 1.54 10.76
CA VAL A 65 -11.39 1.46 9.57
C VAL A 65 -10.83 2.85 9.33
N LYS A 66 -9.55 3.04 9.64
CA LYS A 66 -8.82 4.30 9.47
C LYS A 66 -8.04 4.27 8.17
N VAL A 67 -8.23 5.29 7.34
CA VAL A 67 -7.61 5.40 6.02
C VAL A 67 -6.70 6.61 6.00
N TYR A 68 -5.46 6.44 5.58
CA TYR A 68 -4.43 7.47 5.56
C TYR A 68 -4.06 7.79 4.11
N TYR A 69 -4.37 9.00 3.67
CA TYR A 69 -4.03 9.44 2.31
C TYR A 69 -4.02 10.95 2.16
N GLY A 70 -3.14 11.45 1.29
CA GLY A 70 -2.95 12.88 1.07
C GLY A 70 -4.08 13.56 0.31
N LEU A 71 -4.20 14.87 0.49
CA LEU A 71 -4.99 15.76 -0.35
C LEU A 71 -4.10 16.33 -1.46
N ASN A 72 -4.39 16.00 -2.71
CA ASN A 72 -3.73 16.63 -3.85
C ASN A 72 -4.36 18.00 -4.11
N GLU A 73 -3.72 19.08 -3.67
CA GLU A 73 -4.24 20.44 -3.87
C GLU A 73 -4.23 20.88 -5.34
N ARG A 74 -3.37 20.30 -6.18
CA ARG A 74 -3.31 20.59 -7.62
C ARG A 74 -4.47 19.96 -8.39
N ASP A 75 -5.04 18.86 -7.88
CA ASP A 75 -6.27 18.23 -8.37
C ASP A 75 -7.31 18.09 -7.25
N LYS A 76 -7.58 19.23 -6.61
CA LYS A 76 -8.40 19.30 -5.39
C LYS A 76 -9.77 18.68 -5.57
N LYS A 77 -10.45 18.97 -6.70
CA LYS A 77 -11.81 18.47 -6.97
C LYS A 77 -11.87 16.94 -6.99
N ASN A 78 -10.97 16.28 -7.71
CA ASN A 78 -10.96 14.81 -7.78
C ASN A 78 -10.46 14.20 -6.46
N SER A 79 -9.47 14.82 -5.82
CA SER A 79 -8.94 14.37 -4.53
C SER A 79 -10.01 14.42 -3.43
N GLU A 80 -10.77 15.51 -3.34
CA GLU A 80 -11.89 15.65 -2.40
C GLU A 80 -13.03 14.69 -2.73
N ALA A 81 -13.34 14.50 -4.02
CA ALA A 81 -14.34 13.52 -4.44
C ALA A 81 -13.94 12.10 -4.02
N PHE A 82 -12.66 11.74 -4.15
CA PHE A 82 -12.13 10.47 -3.67
C PHE A 82 -12.25 10.35 -2.15
N HIS A 83 -11.77 11.35 -1.39
CA HIS A 83 -11.87 11.41 0.07
C HIS A 83 -13.32 11.27 0.56
N ASN A 84 -14.27 11.91 -0.13
CA ASN A 84 -15.69 11.82 0.19
C ASN A 84 -16.25 10.41 -0.05
N ARG A 85 -15.80 9.69 -1.09
CA ARG A 85 -16.19 8.28 -1.30
C ARG A 85 -15.66 7.39 -0.18
N ILE A 86 -14.42 7.60 0.26
CA ILE A 86 -13.83 6.86 1.40
C ILE A 86 -14.65 7.08 2.68
N LYS A 87 -14.97 8.35 3.00
CA LYS A 87 -15.81 8.68 4.16
C LYS A 87 -17.21 8.07 4.05
N LYS A 88 -17.84 8.15 2.87
CA LYS A 88 -19.17 7.55 2.62
C LYS A 88 -19.17 6.03 2.74
N ALA A 89 -18.04 5.37 2.46
CA ALA A 89 -17.89 3.93 2.69
C ALA A 89 -17.82 3.56 4.17
N GLY A 90 -17.71 4.54 5.09
CA GLY A 90 -17.70 4.34 6.53
C GLY A 90 -16.31 4.44 7.17
N ALA A 91 -15.27 4.77 6.41
CA ALA A 91 -13.92 4.91 6.93
C ALA A 91 -13.67 6.27 7.61
N ILE A 92 -12.82 6.26 8.63
CA ILE A 92 -12.26 7.44 9.27
C ILE A 92 -11.05 7.87 8.44
N LEU A 93 -11.21 8.92 7.62
CA LEU A 93 -10.13 9.44 6.78
C LEU A 93 -9.21 10.39 7.57
N LYS A 94 -7.92 10.08 7.59
CA LYS A 94 -6.81 10.94 7.99
C LYS A 94 -6.14 11.49 6.74
N THR A 95 -6.07 12.82 6.63
CA THR A 95 -5.56 13.51 5.45
C THR A 95 -4.70 14.71 5.82
N LYS A 96 -3.71 15.00 4.98
CA LYS A 96 -2.90 16.22 4.99
C LYS A 96 -2.53 16.60 3.54
N PRO A 97 -2.21 17.86 3.24
CA PRO A 97 -1.79 18.28 1.91
C PRO A 97 -0.58 17.47 1.41
N MET A 98 -0.63 17.03 0.15
CA MET A 98 0.50 16.41 -0.53
C MET A 98 1.58 17.45 -0.80
N LYS A 99 2.84 17.06 -0.63
CA LYS A 99 4.00 17.87 -1.02
C LYS A 99 4.47 17.42 -2.40
N PHE A 100 4.80 18.36 -3.25
CA PHE A 100 5.38 18.08 -4.56
C PHE A 100 6.85 18.47 -4.51
N LEU A 101 7.72 17.48 -4.58
CA LEU A 101 9.17 17.70 -4.58
C LEU A 101 9.65 17.76 -6.01
N VAL A 102 10.26 18.87 -6.38
CA VAL A 102 11.03 18.98 -7.62
C VAL A 102 12.28 18.14 -7.47
N LYS A 103 12.53 17.26 -8.44
CA LYS A 103 13.77 16.48 -8.53
C LYS A 103 14.70 17.13 -9.52
N ASP A 104 15.94 17.31 -9.10
CA ASP A 104 17.01 17.64 -10.03
C ASP A 104 17.27 16.44 -10.94
N ILE A 105 17.44 16.72 -12.23
CA ILE A 105 17.79 15.70 -13.21
C ILE A 105 19.31 15.55 -13.13
N ASP A 106 19.80 14.48 -12.51
CA ASP A 106 21.21 14.17 -12.38
C ASP A 106 21.49 12.68 -12.60
N GLU A 107 22.77 12.27 -12.51
CA GLU A 107 23.14 10.86 -12.65
C GLU A 107 22.48 9.97 -11.57
N GLY A 108 22.25 10.54 -10.38
CA GLY A 108 21.62 9.88 -9.23
C GLY A 108 20.15 9.54 -9.45
N MET A 109 19.48 10.25 -10.36
CA MET A 109 18.12 9.95 -10.79
C MET A 109 18.02 8.62 -11.54
N PHE A 110 19.05 8.26 -12.30
CA PHE A 110 19.07 7.05 -13.15
C PHE A 110 19.82 5.89 -12.52
N PHE A 111 20.88 6.18 -11.76
CA PHE A 111 21.79 5.18 -11.24
C PHE A 111 22.16 5.46 -9.79
N GLN A 112 22.22 4.39 -8.99
CA GLN A 112 22.83 4.49 -7.66
C GLN A 112 24.31 4.83 -7.82
N ARG A 113 24.84 5.65 -6.91
CA ARG A 113 26.26 6.08 -6.93
C ARG A 113 27.25 4.91 -7.05
N LYS A 114 26.98 3.80 -6.35
CA LYS A 114 27.79 2.57 -6.43
C LYS A 114 27.72 1.86 -7.80
N THR A 115 26.63 2.06 -8.54
CA THR A 115 26.48 1.53 -9.90
C THR A 115 27.29 2.39 -10.86
N LEU A 116 27.26 3.72 -10.70
CA LEU A 116 28.05 4.66 -11.52
C LEU A 116 29.56 4.42 -11.42
N THR A 117 30.06 3.96 -10.27
CA THR A 117 31.49 3.62 -10.12
C THR A 117 31.93 2.43 -10.96
N LEU A 118 30.99 1.58 -11.41
CA LEU A 118 31.28 0.42 -12.26
C LEU A 118 31.37 0.77 -13.75
N PHE A 119 30.96 1.98 -14.14
CA PHE A 119 30.97 2.42 -15.53
C PHE A 119 32.32 3.06 -15.91
N ASP A 120 32.76 2.78 -17.13
CA ASP A 120 33.93 3.41 -17.73
C ASP A 120 33.67 4.88 -18.12
N GLY A 121 34.72 5.55 -18.62
CA GLY A 121 34.64 6.96 -19.00
C GLY A 121 33.72 7.22 -20.21
N GLU A 122 33.59 6.27 -21.14
CA GLU A 122 32.73 6.46 -22.32
C GLU A 122 31.26 6.40 -21.93
N VAL A 123 30.87 5.42 -21.11
CA VAL A 123 29.52 5.28 -20.59
C VAL A 123 29.14 6.50 -19.74
N LYS A 124 30.04 6.96 -18.85
CA LYS A 124 29.81 8.18 -18.06
C LYS A 124 29.62 9.41 -18.94
N ARG A 125 30.38 9.55 -20.02
CA ARG A 125 30.20 10.66 -20.98
C ARG A 125 28.81 10.63 -21.61
N LYS A 126 28.35 9.45 -22.08
CA LYS A 126 26.99 9.30 -22.66
C LYS A 126 25.87 9.62 -21.66
N ILE A 127 26.04 9.24 -20.40
CA ILE A 127 25.08 9.58 -19.33
C ILE A 127 25.01 11.10 -19.15
N ASN A 128 26.16 11.78 -19.09
CA ASN A 128 26.20 13.24 -18.96
C ASN A 128 25.60 13.96 -20.17
N GLU A 129 25.86 13.47 -21.39
CA GLU A 129 25.26 14.00 -22.62
C GLU A 129 23.72 13.90 -22.59
N LEU A 130 23.17 12.76 -22.13
CA LEU A 130 21.73 12.59 -21.95
C LEU A 130 21.16 13.57 -20.91
N ILE A 131 21.84 13.76 -19.78
CA ILE A 131 21.41 14.70 -18.73
C ILE A 131 21.38 16.13 -19.27
N ASP A 132 22.42 16.55 -20.00
CA ASP A 132 22.48 17.87 -20.62
C ASP A 132 21.36 18.08 -21.64
N GLU A 133 21.02 17.06 -22.43
CA GLU A 133 19.87 17.08 -23.33
C GLU A 133 18.56 17.26 -22.57
N LEU A 134 18.35 16.49 -21.50
CA LEU A 134 17.16 16.62 -20.65
C LEU A 134 17.05 18.01 -20.03
N HIS A 135 18.15 18.61 -19.55
CA HIS A 135 18.14 19.99 -19.06
C HIS A 135 17.72 21.00 -20.13
N LYS A 136 18.18 20.83 -21.38
CA LYS A 136 17.82 21.72 -22.49
C LYS A 136 16.33 21.67 -22.85
N THR A 137 15.65 20.54 -22.59
CA THR A 137 14.20 20.44 -22.83
C THR A 137 13.36 21.25 -21.83
N GLY A 138 13.93 21.65 -20.69
CA GLY A 138 13.20 22.34 -19.63
C GLY A 138 12.18 21.46 -18.89
N ILE A 139 12.29 20.13 -19.01
CA ILE A 139 11.44 19.20 -18.26
C ILE A 139 11.69 19.37 -16.75
N VAL A 140 10.60 19.54 -16.00
CA VAL A 140 10.61 19.53 -14.54
C VAL A 140 9.97 18.22 -14.08
N ILE A 141 10.73 17.42 -13.33
CA ILE A 141 10.21 16.18 -12.75
C ILE A 141 9.79 16.47 -11.32
N GLU A 142 8.52 16.25 -11.02
CA GLU A 142 7.97 16.39 -9.68
C GLU A 142 7.41 15.07 -9.18
N GLU A 143 7.68 14.75 -7.92
CA GLU A 143 7.13 13.57 -7.27
C GLU A 143 6.19 13.98 -6.13
N PRO A 144 4.94 13.48 -6.10
CA PRO A 144 4.07 13.67 -4.95
C PRO A 144 4.58 12.84 -3.76
N LYS A 145 4.73 13.48 -2.60
CA LYS A 145 5.07 12.83 -1.32
C LYS A 145 4.02 13.14 -0.27
N CYS A 146 3.54 12.10 0.39
CA CYS A 146 2.64 12.20 1.53
C CYS A 146 2.69 10.90 2.35
N ASN A 147 3.62 10.82 3.30
CA ASN A 147 3.71 9.70 4.24
C ASN A 147 2.81 9.92 5.45
N PHE A 148 2.41 8.86 6.14
CA PHE A 148 1.57 8.95 7.34
C PHE A 148 2.12 8.14 8.50
N ASP A 149 3.39 7.73 8.44
CA ASP A 149 3.99 6.77 9.39
C ASP A 149 3.88 7.28 10.83
N VAL A 150 4.16 8.57 11.05
CA VAL A 150 4.07 9.22 12.36
C VAL A 150 2.62 9.32 12.82
N GLU A 151 1.72 9.87 12.01
CA GLU A 151 0.31 10.02 12.40
C GLU A 151 -0.37 8.67 12.65
N MET A 152 -0.05 7.67 11.83
CA MET A 152 -0.55 6.30 11.99
C MET A 152 0.03 5.65 13.24
N ALA A 153 1.33 5.79 13.51
CA ALA A 153 1.95 5.28 14.74
C ALA A 153 1.28 5.86 15.99
N MET A 154 1.02 7.18 16.00
CA MET A 154 0.35 7.83 17.13
C MET A 154 -1.09 7.34 17.30
N ASP A 155 -1.88 7.29 16.22
CA ASP A 155 -3.24 6.74 16.26
C ASP A 155 -3.27 5.30 16.78
N ILE A 156 -2.34 4.43 16.31
CA ILE A 156 -2.23 3.03 16.77
C ILE A 156 -2.00 2.95 18.28
N LEU A 157 -1.11 3.80 18.82
CA LEU A 157 -0.79 3.80 20.25
C LEU A 157 -1.95 4.35 21.08
N ASP A 158 -2.62 5.40 20.62
CA ASP A 158 -3.77 6.02 21.28
C ASP A 158 -4.99 5.09 21.31
N ASP A 159 -5.14 4.21 20.32
CA ASP A 159 -6.22 3.23 20.27
C ASP A 159 -5.93 1.93 21.02
N ALA A 160 -4.69 1.72 21.48
CA ALA A 160 -4.23 0.43 22.00
C ALA A 160 -5.18 -0.15 23.07
N ASP A 161 -5.78 0.71 23.91
CA ASP A 161 -6.65 0.27 25.00
C ASP A 161 -8.12 0.06 24.58
N LYS A 162 -8.49 0.39 23.34
CA LYS A 162 -9.86 0.26 22.77
C LYS A 162 -10.05 -1.00 21.91
N LEU A 163 -8.96 -1.66 21.56
CA LEU A 163 -8.92 -2.80 20.64
C LEU A 163 -8.28 -4.03 21.28
N THR A 164 -8.57 -5.21 20.74
CA THR A 164 -7.84 -6.45 21.04
C THR A 164 -6.85 -6.79 19.93
N ALA A 165 -7.16 -6.39 18.69
CA ALA A 165 -6.31 -6.61 17.54
C ALA A 165 -6.31 -5.46 16.54
N ILE A 166 -5.25 -5.40 15.75
CA ILE A 166 -5.16 -4.50 14.60
C ILE A 166 -5.03 -5.28 13.29
N MET A 167 -5.53 -4.70 12.21
CA MET A 167 -5.19 -5.07 10.84
C MET A 167 -4.45 -3.93 10.18
N LEU A 168 -3.13 -4.06 10.03
CA LEU A 168 -2.29 -3.08 9.37
C LEU A 168 -2.16 -3.41 7.88
N PHE A 169 -2.70 -2.55 7.02
CA PHE A 169 -2.54 -2.62 5.57
C PHE A 169 -1.36 -1.75 5.14
N SER A 170 -0.17 -2.19 5.54
CA SER A 170 1.11 -1.62 5.17
C SER A 170 2.19 -2.68 5.33
N GLY A 171 3.25 -2.55 4.54
CA GLY A 171 4.44 -3.38 4.63
C GLY A 171 5.66 -2.63 5.16
N ASP A 172 5.47 -1.41 5.63
CA ASP A 172 6.55 -0.49 6.01
C ASP A 172 7.17 -0.84 7.37
N SER A 173 8.50 -0.94 7.42
CA SER A 173 9.27 -1.20 8.65
C SER A 173 9.19 -0.05 9.65
N ASP A 174 8.88 1.17 9.23
CA ASP A 174 8.79 2.33 10.13
C ASP A 174 7.66 2.16 11.17
N LEU A 175 6.71 1.26 10.91
CA LEU A 175 5.65 0.91 11.84
C LEU A 175 6.03 -0.22 12.82
N LEU A 176 7.25 -0.76 12.78
CA LEU A 176 7.68 -1.80 13.73
C LEU A 176 7.57 -1.34 15.19
N GLY A 177 8.04 -0.12 15.49
CA GLY A 177 8.03 0.46 16.83
C GLY A 177 6.64 0.48 17.50
N PRO A 178 5.59 1.06 16.90
CA PRO A 178 4.25 1.03 17.49
C PRO A 178 3.68 -0.40 17.60
N LEU A 179 4.01 -1.31 16.67
CA LEU A 179 3.59 -2.71 16.76
C LEU A 179 4.23 -3.44 17.95
N GLU A 180 5.50 -3.19 18.26
CA GLU A 180 6.18 -3.75 19.45
C GLU A 180 5.47 -3.33 20.74
N ARG A 181 5.07 -2.07 20.82
CA ARG A 181 4.30 -1.56 21.97
C ARG A 181 2.94 -2.23 22.10
N LEU A 182 2.26 -2.48 20.97
CA LEU A 182 1.01 -3.24 20.98
C LEU A 182 1.21 -4.69 21.47
N LYS A 183 2.29 -5.37 21.07
CA LYS A 183 2.60 -6.72 21.54
C LYS A 183 2.85 -6.77 23.03
N VAL A 184 3.57 -5.80 23.60
CA VAL A 184 3.76 -5.68 25.05
C VAL A 184 2.43 -5.53 25.78
N LYS A 185 1.46 -4.83 25.17
CA LYS A 185 0.08 -4.69 25.67
C LYS A 185 -0.82 -5.91 25.39
N GLY A 186 -0.26 -7.02 24.89
CA GLY A 186 -0.99 -8.25 24.62
C GLY A 186 -1.91 -8.19 23.40
N LYS A 187 -1.79 -7.18 22.54
CA LYS A 187 -2.65 -7.01 21.36
C LYS A 187 -2.19 -7.92 20.22
N LYS A 188 -3.14 -8.35 19.39
CA LYS A 188 -2.84 -9.13 18.19
C LYS A 188 -2.60 -8.25 16.99
N VAL A 189 -1.63 -8.64 16.17
CA VAL A 189 -1.18 -7.89 15.00
C VAL A 189 -1.40 -8.72 13.74
N GLY A 190 -2.35 -8.31 12.93
CA GLY A 190 -2.52 -8.79 11.55
C GLY A 190 -1.83 -7.84 10.59
N VAL A 191 -0.89 -8.33 9.80
CA VAL A 191 -0.26 -7.56 8.72
C VAL A 191 -0.86 -8.01 7.39
N VAL A 192 -1.44 -7.05 6.67
CA VAL A 192 -2.02 -7.24 5.34
C VAL A 192 -1.07 -6.64 4.31
N GLY A 193 -0.75 -7.42 3.28
CA GLY A 193 0.12 -6.94 2.21
C GLY A 193 0.15 -7.88 1.02
N VAL A 194 1.06 -7.63 0.09
CA VAL A 194 1.30 -8.49 -1.07
C VAL A 194 2.71 -9.06 -1.04
N ARG A 195 2.93 -10.14 -1.79
CA ARG A 195 4.21 -10.86 -1.82
C ARG A 195 5.37 -9.91 -2.13
N GLY A 196 6.41 -9.94 -1.29
CA GLY A 196 7.63 -9.16 -1.50
C GLY A 196 7.51 -7.65 -1.20
N LYS A 197 6.38 -7.20 -0.66
CA LYS A 197 6.13 -5.80 -0.29
C LYS A 197 5.98 -5.57 1.22
N VAL A 198 6.31 -6.57 2.03
CA VAL A 198 6.27 -6.48 3.50
C VAL A 198 7.68 -6.69 4.03
N ALA A 199 8.13 -5.77 4.88
CA ALA A 199 9.45 -5.84 5.50
C ALA A 199 9.61 -7.10 6.36
N GLY A 200 10.80 -7.70 6.32
CA GLY A 200 11.09 -8.97 7.03
C GLY A 200 10.84 -8.90 8.53
N GLU A 201 11.12 -7.76 9.16
CA GLU A 201 10.93 -7.53 10.60
C GLU A 201 9.45 -7.62 11.01
N LEU A 202 8.55 -7.14 10.15
CA LEU A 202 7.10 -7.28 10.38
C LEU A 202 6.65 -8.74 10.41
N HIS A 203 7.39 -9.64 9.74
CA HIS A 203 7.08 -11.07 9.83
C HIS A 203 7.37 -11.68 11.19
N GLY A 204 8.34 -11.12 11.92
CA GLY A 204 8.72 -11.55 13.27
C GLY A 204 7.72 -11.13 14.35
N ILE A 205 6.99 -10.03 14.12
CA ILE A 205 6.08 -9.47 15.14
C ILE A 205 4.60 -9.82 14.93
N LYS A 206 4.17 -9.99 13.67
CA LYS A 206 2.78 -10.27 13.34
C LYS A 206 2.32 -11.61 13.94
N ASP A 207 1.08 -11.65 14.41
CA ASP A 207 0.37 -12.90 14.71
C ASP A 207 -0.19 -13.54 13.43
N LYS A 208 -0.59 -12.72 12.45
CA LYS A 208 -1.15 -13.19 11.18
C LYS A 208 -0.62 -12.38 10.00
N TYR A 209 -0.28 -13.08 8.92
CA TYR A 209 -0.14 -12.46 7.60
C TYR A 209 -1.37 -12.75 6.76
N ILE A 210 -1.91 -11.71 6.14
CA ILE A 210 -3.05 -11.77 5.24
C ILE A 210 -2.59 -11.29 3.88
N ASP A 211 -2.62 -12.18 2.89
CA ASP A 211 -2.33 -11.82 1.50
C ASP A 211 -3.52 -11.03 0.96
N PHE A 212 -3.31 -9.75 0.64
CA PHE A 212 -4.36 -8.85 0.17
C PHE A 212 -5.05 -9.37 -1.10
N GLY A 213 -4.29 -9.97 -2.02
CA GLY A 213 -4.84 -10.49 -3.27
C GLY A 213 -5.77 -11.68 -3.07
N ARG A 214 -5.57 -12.46 -2.01
CA ARG A 214 -6.46 -13.56 -1.60
C ARG A 214 -7.57 -13.11 -0.65
N PHE A 215 -7.35 -12.02 0.07
CA PHE A 215 -8.33 -11.47 1.00
C PHE A 215 -9.38 -10.62 0.28
N TYR A 216 -8.99 -9.84 -0.73
CA TYR A 216 -9.87 -8.90 -1.41
C TYR A 216 -10.99 -9.60 -2.20
N THR A 217 -12.25 -9.28 -1.85
CA THR A 217 -13.46 -9.82 -2.50
C THR A 217 -14.15 -8.83 -3.44
N GLY A 218 -13.62 -7.61 -3.58
CA GLY A 218 -14.20 -6.60 -4.47
C GLY A 218 -13.89 -6.85 -5.95
N LYS A 219 -14.33 -5.91 -6.80
CA LYS A 219 -14.15 -6.03 -8.25
C LYS A 219 -12.68 -5.85 -8.62
N ARG A 220 -12.11 -6.85 -9.30
CA ARG A 220 -10.75 -6.80 -9.86
C ARG A 220 -10.79 -6.32 -11.30
N THR A 221 -10.02 -5.28 -11.61
CA THR A 221 -9.84 -4.81 -12.99
C THR A 221 -8.44 -5.18 -13.45
N TYR A 222 -8.34 -6.20 -14.29
CA TYR A 222 -7.07 -6.64 -14.86
C TYR A 222 -6.60 -5.67 -15.95
N LEU A 223 -5.29 -5.53 -16.10
CA LEU A 223 -4.73 -4.96 -17.34
C LEU A 223 -5.08 -5.93 -18.48
N GLU A 224 -5.55 -5.40 -19.61
CA GLU A 224 -6.04 -6.23 -20.73
C GLU A 224 -5.01 -7.29 -21.10
N SER A 225 -5.47 -8.53 -21.28
CA SER A 225 -4.66 -9.58 -21.87
C SER A 225 -4.44 -9.26 -23.35
N GLU A 226 -3.25 -8.83 -23.74
CA GLU A 226 -2.94 -8.75 -25.16
C GLU A 226 -2.81 -10.16 -25.74
N ASN A 227 -3.60 -10.42 -26.79
CA ASN A 227 -3.60 -11.66 -27.53
C ASN A 227 -2.42 -11.68 -28.51
N PRO A 228 -1.45 -12.61 -28.39
CA PRO A 228 -0.27 -12.65 -29.25
C PRO A 228 -0.56 -13.00 -30.72
N ALA A 229 -1.78 -13.40 -31.08
CA ALA A 229 -2.16 -13.60 -32.48
C ALA A 229 -2.28 -12.28 -33.27
N PHE A 230 -2.42 -11.15 -32.59
CA PHE A 230 -2.46 -9.81 -33.17
C PHE A 230 -1.38 -8.99 -32.48
N GLY A 231 -0.13 -9.18 -32.93
CA GLY A 231 1.00 -8.39 -32.45
C GLY A 231 0.63 -6.91 -32.37
N GLY A 232 0.88 -6.29 -31.22
CA GLY A 232 0.63 -4.88 -31.00
C GLY A 232 1.24 -4.06 -32.12
N THR A 233 0.38 -3.46 -32.94
CA THR A 233 0.80 -2.49 -33.95
C THR A 233 0.95 -1.13 -33.29
N ALA A 234 2.21 -0.70 -33.23
CA ALA A 234 2.75 0.67 -33.10
C ALA A 234 2.37 1.49 -31.86
#